data_AF-A0A8A4Z9M7-F1
#
_entry.id   AF-A0A8A4Z9M7-F1
#
_cell.length_a   1.000
_cell.length_b   1.000
_cell.length_c   1.000
_cell.angle_alpha   90.00
_cell.angle_beta   90.00
_cell.angle_gamma   90.00
#
_symmetry.space_group_name_H-M   'P 1'
#
loop_
_entity.id
_entity.type
_entity.pdbx_description
1 polymer ?
#
loop_
_entity_poly.entity_id
_entity_poly.type
_entity_poly.pdbx_seq_one_letter_code
_entity_poly.pdbx_strand_id
1 'polypeptide(L)'
;MSDLTTLMSRATATVDATPAAVLDDDVSRGQRARRRRTRLVGTGVAGAFAATVAVGAPLLTSTTPAAAAELVAYTAEQPAGFTIAEVPEGWHVLSSDRSSLMLADGDDDGSDPSSFEGRIVASLVGSQSLPGGEFEAQTFAVGGQEVLVYDMLEVDGQPGGTLGVFAPEGDGDYLSVQLPPELHWTGEVAARFVEGLDVTDDAGHTGG
;
A
#
# COMPACT_ATOMS: atom_id res chain seq x y z
N MET A 1 -28.68 -29.55 33.05
CA MET A 1 -29.45 -28.48 32.39
C MET A 1 -28.89 -27.18 32.93
N SER A 2 -27.89 -26.63 32.25
CA SER A 2 -27.12 -25.49 32.73
C SER A 2 -27.97 -24.22 32.61
N ASP A 3 -28.10 -23.52 33.72
CA ASP A 3 -28.98 -22.37 33.91
C ASP A 3 -28.48 -21.16 33.10
N LEU A 4 -29.30 -20.66 32.19
CA LEU A 4 -29.05 -19.51 31.32
C LEU A 4 -28.67 -18.25 32.13
N THR A 5 -29.16 -18.18 33.37
CA THR A 5 -28.87 -17.11 34.33
C THR A 5 -27.41 -17.11 34.80
N THR A 6 -26.77 -18.28 34.85
CA THR A 6 -25.34 -18.42 35.22
C THR A 6 -24.42 -17.94 34.10
N LEU A 7 -24.84 -18.12 32.84
CA LEU A 7 -24.08 -17.69 31.67
C LEU A 7 -24.13 -16.17 31.48
N MET A 8 -25.29 -15.56 31.71
CA MET A 8 -25.45 -14.10 31.64
C MET A 8 -24.68 -13.37 32.77
N SER A 9 -24.59 -13.96 33.96
CA SER A 9 -23.81 -13.37 35.07
C SER A 9 -22.30 -13.45 34.88
N ARG A 10 -21.81 -14.30 33.97
CA ARG A 10 -20.37 -14.42 33.67
C ARG A 10 -19.92 -13.44 32.57
N ALA A 11 -20.84 -12.98 31.74
CA ALA A 11 -20.56 -12.03 30.65
C ALA A 11 -20.49 -10.56 31.13
N THR A 12 -20.93 -10.27 32.35
CA THR A 12 -20.86 -8.93 32.96
C THR A 12 -19.65 -8.74 33.90
N ALA A 13 -18.76 -9.73 33.98
CA ALA A 13 -17.47 -9.57 34.66
C ALA A 13 -16.56 -8.66 33.81
N THR A 14 -16.72 -7.35 34.03
CA THR A 14 -15.74 -6.27 33.79
C THR A 14 -14.80 -6.49 32.61
N VAL A 15 -15.21 -6.00 31.44
CA VAL A 15 -14.26 -5.52 30.45
C VAL A 15 -13.53 -4.36 31.12
N ASP A 16 -12.27 -4.55 31.48
CA ASP A 16 -11.41 -3.46 31.92
C ASP A 16 -11.42 -2.41 30.81
N ALA A 17 -11.98 -1.24 31.11
CA ALA A 17 -11.97 -0.12 30.19
C ALA A 17 -10.51 0.21 29.88
N THR A 18 -10.14 0.13 28.60
CA THR A 18 -8.82 0.56 28.12
C THR A 18 -8.53 1.95 28.70
N PRO A 19 -7.41 2.15 29.42
CA PRO A 19 -7.14 3.43 30.07
C PRO A 19 -7.15 4.54 29.03
N ALA A 20 -7.91 5.61 29.27
CA ALA A 20 -8.08 6.73 28.34
C ALA A 20 -6.74 7.32 27.82
N ALA A 21 -5.66 7.16 28.61
CA ALA A 21 -4.31 7.56 28.23
C ALA A 21 -3.73 6.80 27.01
N VAL A 22 -4.14 5.56 26.76
CA VAL A 22 -3.69 4.77 25.58
C VAL A 22 -4.43 5.22 24.32
N LEU A 23 -5.71 5.53 24.45
CA LEU A 23 -6.53 6.09 23.37
C LEU A 23 -6.06 7.49 22.97
N ASP A 24 -5.69 8.34 23.94
CA ASP A 24 -5.17 9.68 23.67
C ASP A 24 -3.80 9.65 22.97
N ASP A 25 -2.96 8.66 23.22
CA ASP A 25 -1.64 8.56 22.58
C ASP A 25 -1.75 8.11 21.11
N ASP A 26 -2.67 7.21 20.79
CA ASP A 26 -2.99 6.81 19.40
C ASP A 26 -3.71 7.92 18.63
N VAL A 27 -4.68 8.60 19.26
CA VAL A 27 -5.37 9.74 18.65
C VAL A 27 -4.40 10.89 18.42
N SER A 28 -3.48 11.16 19.36
CA SER A 28 -2.48 12.22 19.18
C SER A 28 -1.37 11.83 18.19
N ARG A 29 -1.11 10.54 17.97
CA ARG A 29 -0.27 10.02 16.88
C ARG A 29 -0.94 10.26 15.52
N GLY A 30 -2.21 9.87 15.36
CA GLY A 30 -3.01 10.12 14.14
C GLY A 30 -3.16 11.61 13.82
N GLN A 31 -3.39 12.45 14.84
CA GLN A 31 -3.49 13.90 14.64
C GLN A 31 -2.15 14.57 14.28
N ARG A 32 -1.01 14.03 14.74
CA ARG A 32 0.32 14.54 14.33
C ARG A 32 0.66 14.19 12.89
N ALA A 33 0.25 13.02 12.40
CA ALA A 33 0.41 12.64 11.00
C ALA A 33 -0.39 13.57 10.07
N ARG A 34 -1.69 13.81 10.36
CA ARG A 34 -2.56 14.71 9.58
C ARG A 34 -2.08 16.18 9.59
N ARG A 35 -1.44 16.64 10.66
CA ARG A 35 -0.94 18.04 10.77
C ARG A 35 0.37 18.30 10.04
N ARG A 36 1.21 17.29 9.76
CA ARG A 36 2.46 17.51 9.01
C ARG A 36 2.22 17.69 7.50
N ARG A 37 1.14 17.11 6.97
CA ARG A 37 0.82 17.13 5.53
C ARG A 37 0.25 18.46 5.00
N THR A 38 -0.18 19.38 5.87
CA THR A 38 -0.74 20.69 5.43
C THR A 38 0.31 21.79 5.18
N ARG A 39 1.62 21.47 5.15
CA ARG A 39 2.70 22.49 5.10
C ARG A 39 3.79 22.29 4.03
N LEU A 40 3.56 21.56 2.95
CA LEU A 40 4.52 21.52 1.84
C LEU A 40 3.89 22.08 0.55
N VAL A 41 3.72 23.40 0.55
CA VAL A 41 3.59 24.20 -0.68
C VAL A 41 4.95 24.82 -0.96
N GLY A 42 5.58 24.38 -2.06
CA GLY A 42 6.60 25.13 -2.80
C GLY A 42 8.06 24.89 -2.39
N THR A 43 8.89 24.38 -3.31
CA THR A 43 9.74 25.17 -4.22
C THR A 43 10.68 24.24 -4.99
N GLY A 44 10.73 24.37 -6.32
CA GLY A 44 11.55 23.51 -7.17
C GLY A 44 13.04 23.86 -7.16
N VAL A 45 13.88 22.88 -7.51
CA VAL A 45 15.24 23.09 -8.03
C VAL A 45 15.52 22.01 -9.06
N ALA A 46 15.87 22.44 -10.27
CA ALA A 46 16.35 21.61 -11.38
C ALA A 46 17.77 21.10 -11.11
N GLY A 47 18.07 19.86 -11.49
CA GLY A 47 19.42 19.29 -11.50
C GLY A 47 19.61 18.42 -12.74
N ALA A 48 20.66 18.70 -13.52
CA ALA A 48 20.94 18.11 -14.81
C ALA A 48 22.32 17.41 -14.85
N PHE A 49 22.44 16.42 -15.75
CA PHE A 49 23.66 15.73 -16.26
C PHE A 49 24.36 14.73 -15.32
N ALA A 50 24.97 13.62 -15.74
CA ALA A 50 25.57 13.28 -17.04
C ALA A 50 25.65 11.75 -17.28
N ALA A 51 25.63 11.35 -18.56
CA ALA A 51 25.87 9.97 -19.00
C ALA A 51 27.38 9.67 -19.13
N THR A 52 27.82 8.52 -18.62
CA THR A 52 29.18 7.98 -18.80
C THR A 52 29.15 6.70 -19.63
N VAL A 53 29.87 6.71 -20.76
CA VAL A 53 30.13 5.55 -21.62
C VAL A 53 31.31 4.75 -21.06
N ALA A 54 31.18 3.43 -20.96
CA ALA A 54 32.29 2.51 -20.68
C ALA A 54 32.25 1.28 -21.62
N VAL A 55 33.43 0.93 -22.12
CA VAL A 55 33.71 -0.05 -23.19
C VAL A 55 34.15 -1.39 -22.60
N GLY A 56 33.48 -2.48 -23.00
CA GLY A 56 34.05 -3.79 -23.39
C GLY A 56 34.63 -4.76 -22.35
N ALA A 57 33.96 -5.91 -22.15
CA ALA A 57 34.47 -7.32 -22.08
C ALA A 57 33.46 -8.25 -21.35
N PRO A 58 33.69 -9.58 -21.31
CA PRO A 58 33.28 -10.62 -22.25
C PRO A 58 31.86 -11.21 -21.99
N LEU A 59 31.28 -11.87 -23.01
CA LEU A 59 29.98 -12.53 -23.00
C LEU A 59 29.93 -13.73 -22.02
N LEU A 60 29.65 -13.44 -20.76
CA LEU A 60 28.90 -14.35 -19.91
C LEU A 60 27.43 -13.97 -20.10
N THR A 61 26.57 -14.93 -20.47
CA THR A 61 25.12 -14.77 -20.42
C THR A 61 24.68 -14.72 -18.96
N SER A 62 25.09 -13.66 -18.26
CA SER A 62 24.38 -13.17 -17.10
C SER A 62 23.09 -12.56 -17.63
N THR A 63 21.96 -13.25 -17.45
CA THR A 63 20.66 -12.58 -17.47
C THR A 63 20.81 -11.41 -16.50
N THR A 64 20.92 -10.21 -17.05
CA THR A 64 20.97 -9.01 -16.22
C THR A 64 19.63 -8.97 -15.50
N PRO A 65 19.61 -8.89 -14.16
CA PRO A 65 18.35 -8.71 -13.44
C PRO A 65 17.62 -7.54 -14.08
N ALA A 66 16.33 -7.73 -14.39
CA ALA A 66 15.52 -6.64 -14.88
C ALA A 66 15.58 -5.48 -13.87
N ALA A 67 15.71 -4.26 -14.37
CA ALA A 67 15.87 -3.09 -13.53
C ALA A 67 14.56 -2.81 -12.79
N ALA A 68 14.66 -2.45 -11.50
CA ALA A 68 13.52 -1.98 -10.73
C ALA A 68 12.94 -0.70 -11.33
N ALA A 69 11.62 -0.63 -11.43
CA ALA A 69 10.94 0.58 -11.89
C ALA A 69 11.24 1.76 -10.94
N GLU A 70 11.53 2.94 -11.47
CA GLU A 70 11.80 4.12 -10.65
C GLU A 70 10.47 4.76 -10.20
N LEU A 71 10.42 5.28 -8.97
CA LEU A 71 9.30 6.10 -8.51
C LEU A 71 9.48 7.54 -8.96
N VAL A 72 8.49 8.07 -9.68
CA VAL A 72 8.46 9.45 -10.18
C VAL A 72 7.24 10.20 -9.65
N ALA A 73 7.35 11.52 -9.52
CA ALA A 73 6.24 12.34 -9.03
C ALA A 73 5.01 12.21 -9.94
N TYR A 74 3.84 12.00 -9.34
CA TYR A 74 2.58 12.00 -10.05
C TYR A 74 2.15 13.43 -10.39
N THR A 75 1.96 13.72 -11.69
CA THR A 75 1.68 15.08 -12.18
C THR A 75 0.32 15.22 -12.87
N ALA A 76 -0.43 14.14 -13.04
CA ALA A 76 -1.76 14.18 -13.64
C ALA A 76 -2.82 14.60 -12.60
N GLU A 77 -4.08 14.69 -13.03
CA GLU A 77 -5.19 15.02 -12.14
C GLU A 77 -5.35 13.94 -11.07
N GLN A 78 -5.59 14.34 -9.81
CA GLN A 78 -5.76 13.41 -8.71
C GLN A 78 -7.07 12.63 -8.89
N PRO A 79 -7.04 11.29 -8.81
CA PRO A 79 -8.23 10.48 -9.03
C PRO A 79 -9.24 10.63 -7.89
N ALA A 80 -10.51 10.31 -8.16
CA ALA A 80 -11.52 10.27 -7.11
C ALA A 80 -11.19 9.19 -6.08
N GLY A 81 -11.34 9.50 -4.79
CA GLY A 81 -11.13 8.55 -3.70
C GLY A 81 -9.69 8.49 -3.19
N PHE A 82 -8.69 8.93 -3.97
CA PHE A 82 -7.28 8.74 -3.64
C PHE A 82 -6.44 10.00 -3.94
N THR A 83 -5.33 10.15 -3.24
CA THR A 83 -4.26 11.11 -3.58
C THR A 83 -2.96 10.35 -3.79
N ILE A 84 -2.30 10.62 -4.91
CA ILE A 84 -1.08 9.95 -5.34
C ILE A 84 0.07 10.97 -5.37
N ALA A 85 1.15 10.67 -4.68
CA ALA A 85 2.37 11.46 -4.68
C ALA A 85 3.38 11.00 -5.74
N GLU A 86 3.62 9.69 -5.82
CA GLU A 86 4.57 9.07 -6.74
C GLU A 86 3.91 7.87 -7.45
N VAL A 87 4.33 7.57 -8.68
CA VAL A 87 3.96 6.38 -9.46
C VAL A 87 5.21 5.75 -10.06
N PRO A 88 5.19 4.46 -10.44
CA PRO A 88 6.28 3.93 -11.24
C PRO A 88 6.42 4.71 -12.55
N GLU A 89 7.65 4.90 -13.02
CA GLU A 89 7.92 5.58 -14.29
C GLU A 89 7.18 4.90 -15.45
N GLY A 90 6.46 5.69 -16.26
CA GLY A 90 5.68 5.19 -17.38
C GLY A 90 4.26 4.74 -17.02
N TRP A 91 3.92 4.68 -15.73
CA TRP A 91 2.60 4.23 -15.28
C TRP A 91 1.58 5.37 -15.19
N HIS A 92 0.32 5.01 -15.34
CA HIS A 92 -0.79 5.96 -15.32
C HIS A 92 -2.01 5.38 -14.57
N VAL A 93 -2.92 6.27 -14.16
CA VAL A 93 -4.22 5.86 -13.61
C VAL A 93 -5.06 5.28 -14.73
N LEU A 94 -5.37 3.99 -14.63
CA LEU A 94 -6.24 3.30 -15.58
C LEU A 94 -7.71 3.48 -15.21
N SER A 95 -8.04 3.31 -13.93
CA SER A 95 -9.38 3.57 -13.40
C SER A 95 -9.32 3.96 -11.94
N SER A 96 -10.31 4.72 -11.48
CA SER A 96 -10.49 5.03 -10.06
C SER A 96 -11.95 5.35 -9.75
N ASP A 97 -12.43 4.81 -8.65
CA ASP A 97 -13.68 5.20 -8.02
C ASP A 97 -13.48 5.36 -6.51
N ARG A 98 -14.57 5.48 -5.74
CA ARG A 98 -14.48 5.66 -4.28
C ARG A 98 -13.88 4.47 -3.55
N SER A 99 -13.87 3.29 -4.16
CA SER A 99 -13.50 2.04 -3.51
C SER A 99 -12.20 1.44 -4.03
N SER A 100 -11.82 1.75 -5.26
CA SER A 100 -10.62 1.20 -5.86
C SER A 100 -9.89 2.19 -6.76
N LEU A 101 -8.57 2.05 -6.79
CA LEU A 101 -7.66 2.69 -7.71
C LEU A 101 -6.89 1.60 -8.45
N MET A 102 -6.76 1.76 -9.76
CA MET A 102 -5.96 0.88 -10.61
C MET A 102 -4.95 1.71 -11.40
N LEU A 103 -3.67 1.38 -11.25
CA LEU A 103 -2.60 1.91 -12.10
C LEU A 103 -2.12 0.81 -13.04
N ALA A 104 -1.74 1.21 -14.24
CA ALA A 104 -1.19 0.31 -15.24
C ALA A 104 0.03 0.93 -15.94
N ASP A 105 0.86 0.06 -16.48
CA ASP A 105 1.96 0.46 -17.35
C ASP A 105 1.43 1.19 -18.61
N GLY A 106 2.25 2.01 -19.24
CA GLY A 106 1.87 2.85 -20.38
C GLY A 106 1.40 2.06 -21.61
N ASP A 107 1.75 0.78 -21.72
CA ASP A 107 1.29 -0.10 -22.80
C ASP A 107 -0.09 -0.73 -22.57
N ASP A 108 -0.65 -0.63 -21.35
CA ASP A 108 -1.98 -1.17 -21.02
C ASP A 108 -3.07 -0.12 -21.26
N ASP A 109 -3.92 -0.36 -22.25
CA ASP A 109 -5.01 0.52 -22.64
C ASP A 109 -6.35 0.21 -21.93
N GLY A 110 -6.36 -0.75 -21.00
CA GLY A 110 -7.57 -1.14 -20.27
C GLY A 110 -8.57 -1.97 -21.06
N SER A 111 -8.16 -2.56 -22.20
CA SER A 111 -9.03 -3.40 -23.03
C SER A 111 -9.71 -4.55 -22.26
N ASP A 112 -9.05 -5.08 -21.22
CA ASP A 112 -9.66 -5.98 -20.24
C ASP A 112 -9.73 -5.31 -18.86
N PRO A 113 -10.86 -4.69 -18.48
CA PRO A 113 -11.00 -4.04 -17.18
C PRO A 113 -11.15 -5.02 -16.02
N SER A 114 -11.36 -6.32 -16.29
CA SER A 114 -11.53 -7.35 -15.26
C SER A 114 -10.23 -8.03 -14.85
N SER A 115 -9.15 -7.83 -15.61
CA SER A 115 -7.83 -8.32 -15.28
C SER A 115 -7.12 -7.40 -14.28
N PHE A 116 -6.44 -8.00 -13.31
CA PHE A 116 -5.52 -7.33 -12.39
C PHE A 116 -4.06 -7.71 -12.65
N GLU A 117 -3.82 -8.61 -13.60
CA GLU A 117 -2.48 -9.08 -13.95
C GLU A 117 -1.64 -7.93 -14.51
N GLY A 118 -0.42 -7.76 -13.99
CA GLY A 118 0.48 -6.67 -14.40
C GLY A 118 0.03 -5.27 -13.96
N ARG A 119 -0.96 -5.14 -13.06
CA ARG A 119 -1.49 -3.86 -12.60
C ARG A 119 -1.28 -3.65 -11.12
N ILE A 120 -1.19 -2.39 -10.72
CA ILE A 120 -1.24 -2.01 -9.30
C ILE A 120 -2.70 -1.78 -8.96
N VAL A 121 -3.17 -2.44 -7.91
CA VAL A 121 -4.55 -2.31 -7.42
C VAL A 121 -4.52 -1.86 -5.98
N ALA A 122 -5.20 -0.76 -5.67
CA ALA A 122 -5.33 -0.23 -4.32
C ALA A 122 -6.81 -0.13 -3.92
N SER A 123 -7.11 -0.51 -2.69
CA SER A 123 -8.48 -0.41 -2.13
C SER A 123 -8.47 -0.26 -0.61
N LEU A 124 -9.55 0.30 -0.08
CA LEU A 124 -9.77 0.38 1.37
C LEU A 124 -10.47 -0.88 1.85
N VAL A 125 -9.88 -1.57 2.82
CA VAL A 125 -10.40 -2.80 3.42
C VAL A 125 -10.35 -2.74 4.94
N GLY A 126 -11.19 -3.54 5.61
CA GLY A 126 -11.17 -3.65 7.07
C GLY A 126 -10.14 -4.66 7.59
N SER A 127 -9.88 -4.65 8.90
CA SER A 127 -8.91 -5.53 9.56
C SER A 127 -9.11 -7.04 9.32
N GLN A 128 -10.35 -7.48 9.00
CA GLN A 128 -10.63 -8.88 8.66
C GLN A 128 -9.96 -9.35 7.37
N SER A 129 -9.50 -8.44 6.52
CA SER A 129 -8.84 -8.72 5.24
C SER A 129 -7.32 -8.83 5.37
N LEU A 130 -6.77 -8.57 6.56
CA LEU A 130 -5.34 -8.75 6.80
C LEU A 130 -4.94 -10.22 6.62
N PRO A 131 -3.73 -10.47 6.11
CA PRO A 131 -3.23 -11.82 5.89
C PRO A 131 -3.22 -12.58 7.22
N GLY A 132 -3.70 -13.82 7.19
CA GLY A 132 -3.60 -14.75 8.32
C GLY A 132 -2.15 -15.15 8.60
N GLY A 133 -1.92 -15.93 9.67
CA GLY A 133 -0.58 -16.38 10.07
C GLY A 133 0.13 -17.34 9.09
N GLU A 134 -0.44 -17.56 7.91
CA GLU A 134 0.15 -18.31 6.80
C GLU A 134 1.12 -17.47 5.96
N PHE A 135 1.02 -16.15 6.02
CA PHE A 135 1.92 -15.23 5.32
C PHE A 135 2.98 -14.67 6.26
N GLU A 136 4.26 -14.72 5.84
CA GLU A 136 5.35 -14.05 6.55
C GLU A 136 5.43 -12.58 6.14
N ALA A 137 4.60 -11.74 6.78
CA ALA A 137 4.64 -10.30 6.55
C ALA A 137 5.85 -9.65 7.24
N GLN A 138 6.54 -8.79 6.48
CA GLN A 138 7.61 -7.93 6.96
C GLN A 138 7.05 -6.54 7.27
N THR A 139 7.54 -5.90 8.33
CA THR A 139 7.10 -4.56 8.74
C THR A 139 8.16 -3.52 8.38
N PHE A 140 7.74 -2.48 7.67
CA PHE A 140 8.58 -1.35 7.26
C PHE A 140 8.08 -0.06 7.91
N ALA A 141 8.97 0.70 8.53
CA ALA A 141 8.66 2.01 9.08
C ALA A 141 8.96 3.10 8.04
N VAL A 142 7.92 3.69 7.44
CA VAL A 142 8.03 4.74 6.41
C VAL A 142 7.17 5.92 6.82
N GLY A 143 7.71 7.14 6.78
CA GLY A 143 6.94 8.34 7.15
C GLY A 143 6.46 8.40 8.61
N GLY A 144 6.91 7.47 9.48
CA GLY A 144 6.39 7.29 10.84
C GLY A 144 5.15 6.38 10.93
N GLN A 145 4.79 5.73 9.84
CA GLN A 145 3.76 4.70 9.72
C GLN A 145 4.41 3.32 9.59
N GLU A 146 3.78 2.31 10.19
CA GLU A 146 4.16 0.91 9.98
C GLU A 146 3.37 0.35 8.79
N VAL A 147 4.09 -0.14 7.79
CA VAL A 147 3.53 -0.73 6.57
C VAL A 147 3.90 -2.21 6.56
N LEU A 148 2.91 -3.08 6.35
CA LEU A 148 3.12 -4.52 6.23
C LEU A 148 3.31 -4.86 4.75
N VAL A 149 4.35 -5.62 4.42
CA VAL A 149 4.60 -6.11 3.06
C VAL A 149 4.83 -7.61 3.12
N TYR A 150 4.20 -8.36 2.22
CA TYR A 150 4.31 -9.81 2.14
C TYR A 150 4.29 -10.27 0.68
N ASP A 151 4.93 -11.41 0.42
CA ASP A 151 4.79 -12.09 -0.86
C ASP A 151 3.43 -12.79 -0.93
N MET A 152 2.68 -12.50 -2.00
CA MET A 152 1.47 -13.25 -2.30
C MET A 152 1.84 -14.64 -2.83
N LEU A 153 1.16 -15.65 -2.29
CA LEU A 153 1.34 -17.03 -2.70
C LEU A 153 0.48 -17.35 -3.91
N GLU A 154 1.05 -18.08 -4.87
CA GLU A 154 0.32 -18.69 -5.97
C GLU A 154 -0.49 -19.90 -5.49
N VAL A 155 -1.23 -20.52 -6.42
CA VAL A 155 -2.08 -21.69 -6.15
C VAL A 155 -1.28 -22.89 -5.62
N ASP A 156 0.00 -22.97 -5.95
CA ASP A 156 0.92 -24.01 -5.47
C ASP A 156 1.55 -23.70 -4.10
N GLY A 157 1.19 -22.55 -3.50
CA GLY A 157 1.70 -22.08 -2.21
C GLY A 157 3.12 -21.51 -2.27
N GLN A 158 3.69 -21.27 -3.46
CA GLN A 158 4.98 -20.58 -3.61
C GLN A 158 4.78 -19.08 -3.86
N PRO A 159 5.74 -18.22 -3.47
CA PRO A 159 5.73 -16.81 -3.84
C PRO A 159 5.73 -16.60 -5.35
N GLY A 160 4.74 -15.86 -5.86
CA GLY A 160 4.65 -15.50 -7.29
C GLY A 160 5.36 -14.19 -7.65
N GLY A 161 5.97 -13.52 -6.66
CA GLY A 161 6.63 -12.23 -6.82
C GLY A 161 5.68 -11.03 -6.78
N THR A 162 4.36 -11.24 -6.82
CA THR A 162 3.39 -10.19 -6.48
C THR A 162 3.50 -9.86 -5.00
N LEU A 163 3.68 -8.58 -4.68
CA LEU A 163 3.71 -8.11 -3.29
C LEU A 163 2.33 -7.61 -2.88
N GLY A 164 1.88 -8.05 -1.71
CA GLY A 164 0.76 -7.44 -1.01
C GLY A 164 1.27 -6.46 0.03
N VAL A 165 0.64 -5.29 0.13
CA VAL A 165 1.00 -4.23 1.06
C VAL A 165 -0.24 -3.76 1.83
N PHE A 166 -0.11 -3.61 3.15
CA PHE A 166 -1.13 -3.02 4.00
C PHE A 166 -0.59 -1.81 4.75
N ALA A 167 -1.27 -0.68 4.61
CA ALA A 167 -1.01 0.57 5.32
C ALA A 167 -2.23 0.91 6.19
N PRO A 168 -2.05 1.20 7.50
CA PRO A 168 -3.17 1.53 8.38
C PRO A 168 -3.70 2.95 8.10
N GLU A 169 -5.02 3.08 7.89
CA GLU A 169 -5.69 4.38 7.64
C GLU A 169 -6.40 4.93 8.90
N GLY A 170 -6.62 4.09 9.92
CA GLY A 170 -7.31 4.43 11.16
C GLY A 170 -8.61 3.65 11.34
N ASP A 171 -9.20 3.66 12.54
CA ASP A 171 -10.50 3.02 12.86
C ASP A 171 -10.62 1.52 12.49
N GLY A 172 -9.49 0.83 12.31
CA GLY A 172 -9.44 -0.58 11.90
C GLY A 172 -9.40 -0.81 10.39
N ASP A 173 -9.30 0.27 9.61
CA ASP A 173 -9.20 0.24 8.16
C ASP A 173 -7.74 0.27 7.69
N TYR A 174 -7.54 -0.37 6.54
CA TYR A 174 -6.26 -0.49 5.88
C TYR A 174 -6.40 -0.18 4.39
N LEU A 175 -5.46 0.60 3.87
CA LEU A 175 -5.17 0.64 2.46
C LEU A 175 -4.44 -0.66 2.09
N SER A 176 -5.09 -1.48 1.26
CA SER A 176 -4.53 -2.70 0.67
C SER A 176 -4.03 -2.37 -0.73
N VAL A 177 -2.78 -2.76 -1.04
CA VAL A 177 -2.18 -2.56 -2.36
C VAL A 177 -1.56 -3.85 -2.85
N GLN A 178 -1.89 -4.26 -4.08
CA GLN A 178 -1.22 -5.34 -4.79
C GLN A 178 -0.27 -4.75 -5.82
N LEU A 179 0.98 -5.22 -5.80
CA LEU A 179 2.07 -4.74 -6.65
C LEU A 179 2.58 -5.89 -7.50
N PRO A 180 2.59 -5.77 -8.83
CA PRO A 180 2.91 -6.87 -9.69
C PRO A 180 4.45 -7.04 -9.82
N PRO A 181 4.94 -8.26 -10.11
CA PRO A 181 6.37 -8.60 -10.05
C PRO A 181 7.24 -7.86 -11.07
N GLU A 182 6.66 -7.34 -12.14
CA GLU A 182 7.34 -6.58 -13.21
C GLU A 182 7.95 -5.27 -12.72
N LEU A 183 7.52 -4.77 -11.56
CA LEU A 183 8.13 -3.60 -10.92
C LEU A 183 9.53 -3.91 -10.37
N HIS A 184 9.82 -5.18 -10.08
CA HIS A 184 11.05 -5.66 -9.47
C HIS A 184 11.43 -4.89 -8.19
N TRP A 185 10.43 -4.46 -7.42
CA TRP A 185 10.61 -3.70 -6.19
C TRP A 185 10.95 -4.59 -5.00
N THR A 186 11.75 -4.03 -4.09
CA THR A 186 11.91 -4.58 -2.75
C THR A 186 10.76 -4.14 -1.84
N GLY A 187 10.62 -4.77 -0.67
CA GLY A 187 9.63 -4.36 0.32
C GLY A 187 9.76 -2.91 0.77
N GLU A 188 10.99 -2.37 0.82
CA GLU A 188 11.23 -0.95 1.16
C GLU A 188 10.67 0.00 0.10
N VAL A 189 10.86 -0.31 -1.19
CA VAL A 189 10.36 0.52 -2.29
C VAL A 189 8.83 0.43 -2.35
N ALA A 190 8.28 -0.78 -2.19
CA ALA A 190 6.84 -1.00 -2.07
C ALA A 190 6.23 -0.19 -0.92
N ALA A 191 6.83 -0.22 0.26
CA ALA A 191 6.35 0.53 1.41
C ALA A 191 6.44 2.06 1.21
N ARG A 192 7.47 2.56 0.51
CA ARG A 192 7.58 3.97 0.13
C ARG A 192 6.48 4.38 -0.83
N PHE A 193 6.21 3.57 -1.86
CA PHE A 193 5.14 3.85 -2.81
C PHE A 193 3.79 4.00 -2.08
N VAL A 194 3.47 3.06 -1.19
CA VAL A 194 2.21 3.09 -0.44
C VAL A 194 2.14 4.26 0.56
N GLU A 195 3.26 4.71 1.14
CA GLU A 195 3.27 5.93 1.97
C GLU A 195 2.91 7.20 1.18
N GLY A 196 3.19 7.21 -0.12
CA GLY A 196 2.79 8.27 -1.05
C GLY A 196 1.36 8.13 -1.59
N LEU A 197 0.61 7.11 -1.18
CA LEU A 197 -0.77 6.86 -1.60
C LEU A 197 -1.71 7.04 -0.42
N ASP A 198 -2.57 8.04 -0.49
CA ASP A 198 -3.52 8.39 0.57
C ASP A 198 -4.96 8.15 0.12
N VAL A 199 -5.80 7.68 1.05
CA VAL A 199 -7.25 7.58 0.84
C VAL A 199 -7.91 8.90 1.25
N THR A 200 -8.81 9.41 0.41
CA THR A 200 -9.54 10.67 0.69
C THR A 200 -10.79 10.42 1.54
N ASP A 201 -11.31 11.47 2.18
CA ASP A 201 -12.56 11.40 2.95
C ASP A 201 -13.79 11.00 2.08
N ASP A 202 -13.67 11.00 0.75
CA ASP A 202 -14.70 10.58 -0.21
C ASP A 202 -14.67 9.07 -0.53
N ALA A 203 -13.66 8.35 -0.06
CA ALA A 203 -13.51 6.93 -0.31
C ALA A 203 -14.51 6.08 0.51
N GLY A 204 -14.84 4.89 0.00
CA GLY A 204 -15.65 3.89 0.69
C GLY A 204 -15.03 2.51 0.57
N HIS A 205 -15.37 1.61 1.50
CA HIS A 205 -14.82 0.26 1.55
C HIS A 205 -15.19 -0.59 0.32
N THR A 206 -14.24 -1.42 -0.12
CA THR A 206 -14.54 -2.54 -1.02
C THR A 206 -15.02 -3.73 -0.19
N GLY A 207 -16.31 -4.08 -0.30
CA GLY A 207 -16.90 -5.26 0.34
C GLY A 207 -17.35 -5.00 1.79
N GLY A 208 -18.67 -5.00 1.98
CA GLY A 208 -19.32 -5.10 3.29
C GLY A 208 -20.06 -6.43 3.44
#